data_AF-A0A090Q398-F1
#
_entry.id   AF-A0A090Q398-F1
#
_cell.length_a   1.000
_cell.length_b   1.000
_cell.length_c   1.000
_cell.angle_alpha   90.00
_cell.angle_beta   90.00
_cell.angle_gamma   90.00
#
_symmetry.space_group_name_H-M   'P 1'
#
loop_
_entity.id
_entity.type
_entity.pdbx_description
1 polymer ?
#
loop_
_entity_poly.entity_id
_entity_poly.type
_entity_poly.pdbx_seq_one_letter_code
_entity_poly.pdbx_strand_id
1 'polypeptide(L)'
;MKQAFSILIIILFSINGFAQCDDIDKLELGGTYLSRTRNYIPFEIKYEGKIEKENTFYPYDIKNIEKYSNFILLKTKEYIVERAGIEFYNKLEMGQFQVNYFDNIKAEYDKPELYELENYNVTYWVLFTYRNNGFEYAFGLEFDKDGKKVSENKFPDFSLNPEFENLTEPCLALQKVKSDERFKDKKVDFIELAYIDDINSFCWLVKEKRKQVEKLGVSEYSVDLFYVNVITNEIELIKKENGTVIACSYKLTKKTKD
;
A
#
# COMPACT_ATOMS: atom_id res chain seq x y z
N MET A 1 12.31 33.00 -63.60
CA MET A 1 11.83 33.83 -62.49
C MET A 1 10.33 33.59 -62.29
N LYS A 2 9.95 32.77 -61.30
CA LYS A 2 8.86 32.98 -60.34
C LYS A 2 8.65 31.68 -59.57
N GLN A 3 8.69 31.83 -58.26
CA GLN A 3 8.87 30.81 -57.24
C GLN A 3 7.64 29.91 -57.11
N ALA A 4 7.87 28.60 -57.07
CA ALA A 4 6.93 27.66 -56.48
C ALA A 4 7.09 27.74 -54.95
N PHE A 5 6.12 28.36 -54.27
CA PHE A 5 5.99 28.29 -52.82
C PHE A 5 5.59 26.86 -52.45
N SER A 6 6.58 26.01 -52.17
CA SER A 6 6.35 24.80 -51.38
C SER A 6 6.16 25.23 -49.93
N ILE A 7 4.90 25.39 -49.53
CA ILE A 7 4.53 25.42 -48.11
C ILE A 7 4.75 23.99 -47.63
N LEU A 8 5.96 23.74 -47.11
CA LEU A 8 6.25 22.59 -46.28
C LEU A 8 5.42 22.79 -45.01
N ILE A 9 4.21 22.22 -45.01
CA ILE A 9 3.42 22.07 -43.81
C ILE A 9 4.21 21.10 -42.93
N ILE A 10 5.06 21.66 -42.06
CA ILE A 10 5.52 21.00 -40.85
C ILE A 10 4.28 20.88 -39.98
N ILE A 11 3.44 19.88 -40.27
CA ILE A 11 2.66 19.28 -39.20
C ILE A 11 3.71 18.54 -38.37
N LEU A 12 4.33 19.29 -37.46
CA LEU A 12 4.65 18.80 -36.13
C LEU A 12 3.32 18.30 -35.61
N PHE A 13 3.02 17.05 -35.94
CA PHE A 13 2.05 16.27 -35.22
C PHE A 13 2.64 16.21 -33.82
N SER A 14 2.20 17.16 -33.00
CA SER A 14 2.21 17.13 -31.55
C SER A 14 1.38 15.94 -31.12
N ILE A 15 1.81 14.74 -31.48
CA ILE A 15 1.48 13.52 -30.76
C ILE A 15 2.39 13.54 -29.54
N ASN A 16 2.10 14.47 -28.62
CA ASN A 16 2.13 14.13 -27.20
C ASN A 16 1.00 13.11 -26.97
N GLY A 17 1.02 12.02 -27.73
CA GLY A 17 0.42 10.79 -27.26
C GLY A 17 1.17 10.56 -25.97
N PHE A 18 0.44 10.57 -24.87
CA PHE A 18 0.86 9.89 -23.67
C PHE A 18 1.38 8.53 -24.15
N ALA A 19 2.70 8.43 -24.36
CA ALA A 19 3.36 7.16 -24.49
C ALA A 19 3.14 6.56 -23.12
N GLN A 20 2.03 5.85 -22.97
CA GLN A 20 1.69 5.13 -21.78
C GLN A 20 2.94 4.31 -21.49
N CYS A 21 3.65 4.64 -20.41
CA CYS A 21 4.90 3.98 -20.10
C CYS A 21 4.58 2.49 -19.99
N ASP A 22 5.31 1.66 -20.75
CA ASP A 22 5.11 0.22 -20.71
C ASP A 22 5.17 -0.25 -19.25
N ASP A 23 4.19 -1.07 -18.86
CA ASP A 23 3.96 -1.61 -17.51
C ASP A 23 3.34 -0.64 -16.48
N ILE A 24 2.85 0.54 -16.87
CA ILE A 24 2.09 1.41 -15.93
C ILE A 24 0.78 0.76 -15.46
N ASP A 25 0.23 -0.18 -16.23
CA ASP A 25 -0.92 -1.01 -15.85
C ASP A 25 -0.61 -1.97 -14.68
N LYS A 26 0.67 -2.04 -14.25
CA LYS A 26 1.14 -2.79 -13.09
C LYS A 26 1.19 -1.96 -11.80
N LEU A 27 0.70 -0.72 -11.83
CA LEU A 27 0.58 0.11 -10.65
C LEU A 27 -0.49 -0.44 -9.70
N GLU A 28 -0.10 -0.72 -8.47
CA GLU A 28 -0.96 -1.27 -7.41
C GLU A 28 -1.08 -0.30 -6.22
N LEU A 29 -2.02 -0.59 -5.31
CA LEU A 29 -2.14 0.09 -4.02
C LEU A 29 -0.89 -0.21 -3.18
N GLY A 30 -0.17 0.83 -2.78
CA GLY A 30 1.04 0.67 -1.99
C GLY A 30 0.83 0.58 -0.48
N GLY A 31 1.89 0.17 0.23
CA GLY A 31 1.99 0.23 1.69
C GLY A 31 1.59 -1.04 2.43
N THR A 32 1.08 -0.87 3.66
CA THR A 32 0.71 -1.99 4.53
C THR A 32 -0.72 -1.81 5.02
N TYR A 33 -1.64 -2.56 4.41
CA TYR A 33 -3.08 -2.52 4.73
C TYR A 33 -3.52 -3.59 5.73
N LEU A 34 -2.64 -4.53 6.09
CA LEU A 34 -2.95 -5.62 7.03
C LEU A 34 -2.32 -5.37 8.39
N SER A 35 -3.06 -5.73 9.43
CA SER A 35 -2.55 -5.76 10.78
C SER A 35 -1.63 -6.97 11.04
N ARG A 36 -0.78 -6.88 12.07
CA ARG A 36 0.30 -7.84 12.37
C ARG A 36 -0.15 -9.22 12.87
N THR A 37 -1.38 -9.32 13.38
CA THR A 37 -1.92 -10.58 13.94
C THR A 37 -3.23 -10.97 13.22
N ARG A 38 -3.80 -12.14 13.54
CA ARG A 38 -5.11 -12.58 13.03
C ARG A 38 -6.23 -12.45 14.06
N ASN A 39 -5.98 -11.85 15.23
CA ASN A 39 -6.93 -11.85 16.35
C ASN A 39 -7.64 -10.48 16.51
N TYR A 40 -8.22 -10.00 15.41
CA TYR A 40 -8.83 -8.68 15.33
C TYR A 40 -10.35 -8.73 15.22
N ILE A 41 -11.01 -7.83 15.96
CA ILE A 41 -12.39 -7.43 15.70
C ILE A 41 -12.35 -6.07 15.00
N PRO A 42 -12.73 -5.99 13.71
CA PRO A 42 -12.93 -4.75 12.98
C PRO A 42 -14.26 -4.12 13.39
N PHE A 43 -14.24 -2.81 13.57
CA PHE A 43 -15.40 -1.98 13.85
C PHE A 43 -15.70 -1.11 12.64
N GLU A 44 -16.98 -1.09 12.26
CA GLU A 44 -17.48 -0.24 11.19
C GLU A 44 -17.45 1.23 11.64
N ILE A 45 -16.84 2.06 10.80
CA ILE A 45 -16.88 3.51 10.93
C ILE A 45 -17.91 4.01 9.94
N LYS A 46 -19.09 4.40 10.45
CA LYS A 46 -20.12 5.00 9.61
C LYS A 46 -19.69 6.40 9.21
N TYR A 47 -19.39 6.60 7.93
CA TYR A 47 -19.19 7.91 7.36
C TYR A 47 -20.54 8.53 7.02
N GLU A 48 -20.88 9.66 7.62
CA GLU A 48 -22.04 10.44 7.17
C GLU A 48 -21.82 10.84 5.69
N GLY A 49 -22.71 10.39 4.80
CA GLY A 49 -22.75 10.83 3.41
C GLY A 49 -21.99 9.99 2.36
N LYS A 50 -21.42 8.83 2.70
CA LYS A 50 -20.81 7.91 1.71
C LYS A 50 -21.65 6.65 1.53
N ILE A 51 -22.25 6.48 0.34
CA ILE A 51 -23.13 5.36 -0.03
C ILE A 51 -22.34 4.09 -0.44
N GLU A 52 -21.02 4.15 -0.59
CA GLU A 52 -20.25 3.15 -1.35
C GLU A 52 -19.69 1.94 -0.57
N LYS A 53 -20.14 1.62 0.65
CA LYS A 53 -19.69 0.41 1.37
C LYS A 53 -20.81 -0.59 1.66
N GLU A 54 -21.70 -0.84 0.71
CA GLU A 54 -22.80 -1.81 0.89
C GLU A 54 -22.36 -3.30 0.91
N ASN A 55 -21.12 -3.66 0.58
CA ASN A 55 -20.71 -5.07 0.45
C ASN A 55 -19.71 -5.61 1.48
N THR A 56 -19.30 -4.81 2.47
CA THR A 56 -18.54 -5.29 3.64
C THR A 56 -19.10 -4.68 4.92
N PHE A 57 -20.35 -5.03 5.23
CA PHE A 57 -20.94 -4.74 6.53
C PHE A 57 -20.17 -5.52 7.60
N TYR A 58 -19.27 -4.85 8.32
CA TYR A 58 -18.85 -5.35 9.62
C TYR A 58 -20.03 -5.09 10.58
N PRO A 59 -20.55 -6.10 11.29
CA PRO A 59 -21.80 -5.95 12.06
C PRO A 59 -21.71 -4.97 13.25
N TYR A 60 -20.53 -4.41 13.53
CA TYR A 60 -20.22 -3.82 14.82
C TYR A 60 -19.83 -2.36 14.66
N ASP A 61 -20.77 -1.50 15.04
CA ASP A 61 -20.60 -0.07 15.05
C ASP A 61 -19.50 0.33 16.04
N ILE A 62 -18.54 1.14 15.60
CA ILE A 62 -17.48 1.70 16.45
C ILE A 62 -18.04 2.44 17.68
N LYS A 63 -19.31 2.87 17.63
CA LYS A 63 -20.03 3.45 18.77
C LYS A 63 -20.09 2.53 19.99
N ASN A 64 -20.06 1.21 19.82
CA ASN A 64 -20.07 0.27 20.94
C ASN A 64 -18.80 0.37 21.81
N ILE A 65 -17.73 0.94 21.27
CA ILE A 65 -16.45 1.15 21.97
C ILE A 65 -16.04 2.63 21.97
N GLU A 66 -17.00 3.56 21.86
CA GLU A 66 -16.77 4.99 21.61
C GLU A 66 -15.78 5.64 22.59
N LYS A 67 -15.88 5.31 23.89
CA LYS A 67 -14.94 5.77 24.93
C LYS A 67 -13.49 5.48 24.56
N TYR A 68 -13.23 4.27 24.06
CA TYR A 68 -11.88 3.80 23.72
C TYR A 68 -11.47 4.30 22.34
N SER A 69 -12.35 4.21 21.34
CA SER A 69 -12.04 4.62 19.98
C SER A 69 -11.81 6.12 19.86
N ASN A 70 -12.60 6.98 20.53
CA ASN A 70 -12.37 8.43 20.52
C ASN A 70 -11.00 8.81 21.10
N PHE A 71 -10.60 8.15 22.21
CA PHE A 71 -9.29 8.37 22.81
C PHE A 71 -8.16 7.97 21.84
N ILE A 72 -8.24 6.79 21.22
CA ILE A 72 -7.21 6.30 20.30
C ILE A 72 -7.17 7.13 19.00
N LEU A 73 -8.32 7.51 18.45
CA LEU A 73 -8.38 8.36 17.26
C LEU A 73 -7.77 9.74 17.50
N LEU A 74 -7.97 10.31 18.69
CA LEU A 74 -7.29 11.54 19.10
C LEU A 74 -5.76 11.34 19.13
N LYS A 75 -5.27 10.27 19.77
CA LYS A 75 -3.84 9.96 19.82
C LYS A 75 -3.22 9.68 18.45
N THR A 76 -4.00 9.05 17.58
CA THR A 76 -3.60 8.80 16.20
C THR A 76 -3.43 10.10 15.43
N LYS A 77 -4.40 11.03 15.55
CA LYS A 77 -4.30 12.36 14.96
C LYS A 77 -3.12 13.15 15.52
N GLU A 78 -2.95 13.19 16.84
CA GLU A 78 -1.82 13.88 17.49
C GLU A 78 -0.49 13.42 16.90
N TYR A 79 -0.25 12.11 16.83
CA TYR A 79 0.98 11.54 16.27
C TYR A 79 1.18 11.89 14.78
N ILE A 80 0.15 11.74 13.94
CA ILE A 80 0.27 12.06 12.50
C ILE A 80 0.55 13.55 12.30
N VAL A 81 -0.14 14.42 13.02
CA VAL A 81 0.04 15.87 12.93
C VAL A 81 1.41 16.30 13.44
N GLU A 82 1.89 15.71 14.53
CA GLU A 82 3.24 15.97 15.06
C GLU A 82 4.31 15.56 14.05
N ARG A 83 4.18 14.38 13.45
CA ARG A 83 5.19 13.83 12.53
C ARG A 83 5.15 14.43 11.14
N ALA A 84 3.96 14.60 10.55
CA ALA A 84 3.79 14.93 9.14
C ALA A 84 2.99 16.21 8.87
N GLY A 85 2.51 16.88 9.93
CA GLY A 85 1.72 18.10 9.82
C GLY A 85 0.23 17.87 9.57
N ILE A 86 -0.55 18.93 9.81
CA ILE A 86 -2.02 18.89 9.67
C ILE A 86 -2.47 18.77 8.21
N GLU A 87 -1.72 19.34 7.27
CA GLU A 87 -2.04 19.27 5.84
C GLU A 87 -1.98 17.84 5.31
N PHE A 88 -0.96 17.06 5.72
CA PHE A 88 -0.88 15.64 5.39
C PHE A 88 -2.05 14.87 6.02
N TYR A 89 -2.33 15.08 7.30
CA TYR A 89 -3.45 14.43 8.00
C TYR A 89 -4.80 14.66 7.29
N ASN A 90 -5.06 15.87 6.82
CA ASN A 90 -6.30 16.23 6.14
C ASN A 90 -6.50 15.51 4.79
N LYS A 91 -5.43 14.97 4.19
CA LYS A 91 -5.48 14.18 2.95
C LYS A 91 -5.72 12.69 3.19
N LEU A 92 -5.72 12.25 4.46
CA LEU A 92 -5.91 10.85 4.81
C LEU A 92 -7.40 10.51 4.89
N GLU A 93 -7.78 9.41 4.25
CA GLU A 93 -9.07 8.76 4.49
C GLU A 93 -8.88 7.61 5.47
N MET A 94 -9.60 7.63 6.58
CA MET A 94 -9.60 6.49 7.49
C MET A 94 -10.35 5.31 6.85
N GLY A 95 -9.73 4.14 6.82
CA GLY A 95 -10.29 2.93 6.23
C GLY A 95 -11.09 2.12 7.24
N GLN A 96 -10.45 1.78 8.37
CA GLN A 96 -10.95 0.84 9.37
C GLN A 96 -10.35 1.13 10.75
N PHE A 97 -11.09 0.74 11.79
CA PHE A 97 -10.61 0.67 13.17
C PHE A 97 -10.75 -0.77 13.64
N GLN A 98 -9.70 -1.37 14.19
CA GLN A 98 -9.71 -2.74 14.64
C GLN A 98 -9.14 -2.85 16.05
N VAL A 99 -9.70 -3.75 16.86
CA VAL A 99 -9.18 -4.09 18.19
C VAL A 99 -8.53 -5.46 18.10
N ASN A 100 -7.25 -5.52 18.48
CA ASN A 100 -6.49 -6.76 18.66
C ASN A 100 -6.64 -7.23 20.11
N TYR A 101 -6.98 -8.50 20.32
CA TYR A 101 -6.99 -9.07 21.67
C TYR A 101 -5.72 -9.88 21.90
N PHE A 102 -5.04 -9.65 23.02
CA PHE A 102 -3.94 -10.49 23.48
C PHE A 102 -4.48 -11.64 24.38
N ASP A 103 -3.62 -12.60 24.72
CA ASP A 103 -3.85 -13.59 25.79
C ASP A 103 -4.85 -14.74 25.54
N ASN A 104 -4.70 -15.51 24.45
CA ASN A 104 -5.50 -16.72 24.11
C ASN A 104 -7.02 -16.49 23.98
N ILE A 105 -7.50 -15.26 24.14
CA ILE A 105 -8.88 -14.90 23.88
C ILE A 105 -9.08 -14.90 22.38
N LYS A 106 -9.90 -15.82 21.90
CA LYS A 106 -10.31 -15.81 20.50
C LYS A 106 -11.26 -14.64 20.29
N ALA A 107 -10.85 -13.69 19.45
CA ALA A 107 -11.71 -12.63 18.97
C ALA A 107 -12.94 -13.26 18.31
N GLU A 108 -14.10 -13.04 18.92
CA GLU A 108 -15.38 -13.58 18.48
C GLU A 108 -16.36 -12.44 18.30
N TYR A 109 -16.78 -12.29 17.06
CA TYR A 109 -17.54 -11.16 16.57
C TYR A 109 -18.87 -10.97 17.32
N ASP A 110 -19.53 -12.05 17.72
CA ASP A 110 -20.88 -12.09 18.28
C ASP A 110 -20.95 -11.96 19.81
N LYS A 111 -19.87 -11.56 20.48
CA LYS A 111 -19.77 -11.47 21.95
C LYS A 111 -19.68 -10.03 22.46
N PRO A 112 -20.81 -9.42 22.89
CA PRO A 112 -20.82 -8.05 23.42
C PRO A 112 -19.91 -7.84 24.63
N GLU A 113 -19.65 -8.88 25.42
CA GLU A 113 -18.70 -8.83 26.54
C GLU A 113 -17.28 -8.48 26.12
N LEU A 114 -16.94 -8.64 24.83
CA LEU A 114 -15.64 -8.21 24.30
C LEU A 114 -15.56 -6.68 24.12
N TYR A 115 -16.66 -5.93 24.20
CA TYR A 115 -16.63 -4.46 24.03
C TYR A 115 -16.24 -3.69 25.28
N GLU A 116 -16.24 -4.34 26.44
CA GLU A 116 -15.66 -3.80 27.66
C GLU A 116 -14.13 -3.97 27.65
N LEU A 117 -13.47 -3.20 26.79
CA LEU A 117 -12.05 -3.33 26.46
C LEU A 117 -11.11 -3.19 27.66
N GLU A 118 -11.54 -2.54 28.74
CA GLU A 118 -10.78 -2.43 29.98
C GLU A 118 -10.49 -3.79 30.67
N ASN A 119 -11.29 -4.82 30.38
CA ASN A 119 -11.10 -6.17 30.91
C ASN A 119 -10.04 -6.98 30.16
N TYR A 120 -9.53 -6.46 29.05
CA TYR A 120 -8.67 -7.19 28.14
C TYR A 120 -7.37 -6.44 27.90
N ASN A 121 -6.30 -7.20 27.65
CA ASN A 121 -5.10 -6.64 27.10
C ASN A 121 -5.30 -6.52 25.58
N VAL A 122 -5.37 -5.29 25.07
CA VAL A 122 -5.66 -5.02 23.66
C VAL A 122 -4.72 -3.98 23.05
N THR A 123 -4.57 -4.06 21.73
CA THR A 123 -4.07 -2.96 20.90
C THR A 123 -5.12 -2.53 19.90
N TYR A 124 -4.94 -1.34 19.35
CA TYR A 124 -5.86 -0.70 18.43
C TYR A 124 -5.15 -0.41 17.13
N TRP A 125 -5.69 -0.92 16.02
CA TRP A 125 -5.17 -0.70 14.68
C TRP A 125 -6.07 0.27 13.94
N VAL A 126 -5.50 1.38 13.46
CA VAL A 126 -6.21 2.38 12.67
C VAL A 126 -5.60 2.41 11.27
N LEU A 127 -6.40 2.03 10.26
CA LEU A 127 -5.99 2.01 8.86
C LEU A 127 -6.33 3.36 8.20
N PHE A 128 -5.38 3.91 7.46
CA PHE A 128 -5.55 5.08 6.61
C PHE A 128 -5.20 4.76 5.16
N THR A 129 -5.81 5.49 4.25
CA THR A 129 -5.44 5.58 2.84
C THR A 129 -5.05 7.02 2.54
N TYR A 130 -3.81 7.21 2.13
CA TYR A 130 -3.30 8.45 1.54
C TYR A 130 -3.54 8.43 0.03
N ARG A 131 -4.02 9.54 -0.52
CA ARG A 131 -4.18 9.73 -1.97
C ARG A 131 -3.50 11.00 -2.43
N ASN A 132 -2.66 10.88 -3.46
CA ASN A 132 -1.99 12.02 -4.08
C ASN A 132 -1.83 11.76 -5.58
N ASN A 133 -2.31 12.68 -6.42
CA ASN A 133 -2.27 12.58 -7.88
C ASN A 133 -2.80 11.25 -8.46
N GLY A 134 -3.81 10.65 -7.81
CA GLY A 134 -4.38 9.36 -8.23
C GLY A 134 -3.62 8.13 -7.73
N PHE A 135 -2.50 8.31 -7.03
CA PHE A 135 -1.76 7.25 -6.37
C PHE A 135 -2.30 6.99 -4.97
N GLU A 136 -2.41 5.73 -4.61
CA GLU A 136 -2.92 5.32 -3.30
C GLU A 136 -1.85 4.62 -2.47
N TYR A 137 -1.82 4.94 -1.19
CA TYR A 137 -0.94 4.31 -0.21
C TYR A 137 -1.70 4.06 1.08
N ALA A 138 -1.88 2.79 1.41
CA ALA A 138 -2.53 2.36 2.64
C ALA A 138 -1.51 2.10 3.73
N PHE A 139 -1.74 2.62 4.92
CA PHE A 139 -0.94 2.31 6.09
C PHE A 139 -1.80 2.23 7.34
N GLY A 140 -1.51 1.28 8.22
CA GLY A 140 -2.09 1.27 9.54
C GLY A 140 -1.08 1.59 10.64
N LEU A 141 -1.61 2.20 11.69
CA LEU A 141 -0.90 2.51 12.91
C LEU A 141 -1.49 1.71 14.06
N GLU A 142 -0.62 1.16 14.89
CA GLU A 142 -1.02 0.39 16.06
C GLU A 142 -0.70 1.15 17.34
N PHE A 143 -1.66 1.20 18.26
CA PHE A 143 -1.55 1.85 19.56
C PHE A 143 -1.91 0.87 20.68
N ASP A 144 -1.23 0.99 21.82
CA ASP A 144 -1.65 0.31 23.05
C ASP A 144 -2.82 1.04 23.74
N LYS A 145 -3.30 0.48 24.85
CA LYS A 145 -4.39 1.05 25.66
C LYS A 145 -4.13 2.42 26.25
N ASP A 146 -2.86 2.79 26.40
CA ASP A 146 -2.45 4.09 26.94
C ASP A 146 -2.28 5.12 25.80
N GLY A 147 -2.53 4.71 24.55
CA GLY A 147 -2.44 5.56 23.38
C GLY A 147 -1.02 5.77 22.89
N LYS A 148 -0.07 4.91 23.31
CA LYS A 148 1.29 4.92 22.79
C LYS A 148 1.37 4.07 21.53
N LYS A 149 1.96 4.63 20.47
CA LYS A 149 2.18 3.91 19.21
C LYS A 149 3.15 2.75 19.44
N VAL A 150 2.76 1.56 19.00
CA VAL A 150 3.58 0.32 19.05
C VAL A 150 3.99 -0.17 17.66
N SER A 151 3.34 0.30 16.60
CA SER A 151 3.77 0.03 15.22
C SER A 151 5.01 0.85 14.85
N GLU A 152 5.74 0.39 13.83
CA GLU A 152 6.76 1.19 13.13
C GLU A 152 6.16 2.46 12.50
N ASN A 153 7.03 3.37 12.09
CA ASN A 153 6.62 4.48 11.23
C ASN A 153 6.23 3.95 9.86
N LYS A 154 5.22 4.59 9.25
CA LYS A 154 4.68 4.17 7.95
C LYS A 154 4.59 5.32 6.94
N PHE A 155 5.10 6.50 7.29
CA PHE A 155 5.14 7.65 6.42
C PHE A 155 6.26 8.60 6.88
N PRO A 156 6.76 9.47 5.98
CA PRO A 156 7.85 10.38 6.26
C PRO A 156 7.56 11.36 7.41
N ASP A 157 8.62 11.66 8.16
CA ASP A 157 8.69 12.80 9.07
C ASP A 157 8.89 14.09 8.26
N PHE A 158 7.96 15.03 8.39
CA PHE A 158 8.00 16.31 7.66
C PHE A 158 9.21 17.16 8.06
N SER A 159 9.66 17.09 9.30
CA SER A 159 10.80 17.87 9.77
C SER A 159 12.12 17.46 9.09
N LEU A 160 12.21 16.20 8.66
CA LEU A 160 13.38 15.64 8.00
C LEU A 160 13.26 15.63 6.47
N ASN A 161 12.03 15.60 5.94
CA ASN A 161 11.76 15.59 4.51
C ASN A 161 10.50 16.41 4.20
N PRO A 162 10.57 17.75 4.15
CA PRO A 162 9.38 18.59 3.95
C PRO A 162 8.74 18.46 2.56
N GLU A 163 9.46 17.88 1.60
CA GLU A 163 9.02 17.72 0.21
C GLU A 163 8.48 16.30 -0.07
N PHE A 164 8.24 15.49 0.97
CA PHE A 164 7.86 14.08 0.83
C PHE A 164 6.56 13.84 0.03
N GLU A 165 5.71 14.85 -0.10
CA GLU A 165 4.47 14.78 -0.89
C GLU A 165 4.66 15.18 -2.38
N ASN A 166 5.86 15.61 -2.79
CA ASN A 166 6.19 15.94 -4.18
C ASN A 166 6.53 14.69 -4.98
N LEU A 167 5.53 13.81 -5.14
CA LEU A 167 5.72 12.52 -5.79
C LEU A 167 5.96 12.70 -7.31
N THR A 168 7.12 12.27 -7.80
CA THR A 168 7.34 12.06 -9.23
C THR A 168 6.47 10.93 -9.76
N GLU A 169 6.18 10.98 -11.06
CA GLU A 169 5.38 9.96 -11.74
C GLU A 169 6.09 8.59 -11.75
N PRO A 170 5.36 7.46 -11.54
CA PRO A 170 5.94 6.11 -11.53
C PRO A 170 6.63 5.73 -12.86
N CYS A 171 6.25 6.37 -13.97
CA CYS A 171 6.89 6.20 -15.27
C CYS A 171 8.39 6.55 -15.23
N LEU A 172 8.79 7.56 -14.46
CA LEU A 172 10.21 7.96 -14.33
C LEU A 172 11.00 6.90 -13.55
N ALA A 173 10.39 6.32 -12.52
CA ALA A 173 10.97 5.22 -11.77
C ALA A 173 11.12 3.96 -12.64
N LEU A 174 10.12 3.63 -13.46
CA LEU A 174 10.20 2.53 -14.43
C LEU A 174 11.34 2.71 -15.42
N GLN A 175 11.50 3.91 -15.98
CA GLN A 175 12.62 4.21 -16.89
C GLN A 175 13.97 4.03 -16.19
N LYS A 176 14.09 4.51 -14.95
CA LYS A 176 15.29 4.35 -14.13
C LYS A 176 15.62 2.88 -13.92
N VAL A 177 14.64 2.07 -13.47
CA VAL A 177 14.84 0.64 -13.22
C VAL A 177 15.16 -0.13 -14.50
N LYS A 178 14.44 0.12 -15.61
CA LYS A 178 14.69 -0.54 -16.90
C LYS A 178 16.07 -0.21 -17.50
N SER A 179 16.68 0.91 -17.10
CA SER A 179 18.05 1.28 -17.47
C SER A 179 19.13 0.63 -16.59
N ASP A 180 18.77 0.04 -15.45
CA ASP A 180 19.71 -0.63 -14.57
C ASP A 180 20.11 -2.00 -15.13
N GLU A 181 21.42 -2.28 -15.22
CA GLU A 181 21.93 -3.54 -15.76
C GLU A 181 21.39 -4.77 -15.00
N ARG A 182 21.04 -4.64 -13.72
CA ARG A 182 20.44 -5.73 -12.93
C ARG A 182 19.01 -6.03 -13.35
N PHE A 183 18.31 -5.10 -13.99
CA PHE A 183 16.97 -5.29 -14.52
C PHE A 183 16.94 -5.72 -15.99
N LYS A 184 18.10 -5.77 -16.65
CA LYS A 184 18.20 -6.10 -18.08
C LYS A 184 17.48 -7.40 -18.42
N ASP A 185 16.67 -7.36 -19.48
CA ASP A 185 15.86 -8.47 -20.00
C ASP A 185 14.83 -9.07 -19.01
N LYS A 186 14.56 -8.39 -17.89
CA LYS A 186 13.52 -8.76 -16.93
C LYS A 186 12.22 -8.02 -17.22
N LYS A 187 11.13 -8.51 -16.63
CA LYS A 187 9.79 -7.90 -16.73
C LYS A 187 9.38 -7.35 -15.38
N VAL A 188 8.50 -6.36 -15.39
CA VAL A 188 7.89 -5.82 -14.16
C VAL A 188 6.75 -6.73 -13.71
N ASP A 189 6.68 -6.99 -12.41
CA ASP A 189 5.54 -7.64 -11.77
C ASP A 189 4.51 -6.60 -11.35
N PHE A 190 4.93 -5.68 -10.48
CA PHE A 190 4.13 -4.57 -9.97
C PHE A 190 5.00 -3.34 -9.71
N ILE A 191 4.31 -2.21 -9.54
CA ILE A 191 4.84 -0.94 -9.05
C ILE A 191 3.93 -0.48 -7.93
N GLU A 192 4.47 -0.02 -6.82
CA GLU A 192 3.66 0.52 -5.73
C GLU A 192 4.39 1.64 -4.99
N LEU A 193 3.64 2.49 -4.29
CA LEU A 193 4.23 3.46 -3.37
C LEU A 193 4.64 2.74 -2.08
N ALA A 194 5.89 2.90 -1.65
CA ALA A 194 6.43 2.29 -0.44
C ALA A 194 7.10 3.36 0.43
N TYR A 195 7.04 3.20 1.75
CA TYR A 195 7.80 4.03 2.69
C TYR A 195 9.06 3.30 3.16
N ILE A 196 10.20 4.01 3.20
CA ILE A 196 11.45 3.52 3.78
C ILE A 196 11.85 4.45 4.94
N ASP A 197 11.84 3.90 6.16
CA ASP A 197 12.15 4.64 7.40
C ASP A 197 13.61 5.13 7.42
N ASP A 198 14.57 4.29 7.00
CA ASP A 198 16.01 4.59 7.02
C ASP A 198 16.40 5.86 6.25
N ILE A 199 15.67 6.18 5.17
CA ILE A 199 15.90 7.38 4.35
C ILE A 199 14.77 8.40 4.50
N ASN A 200 13.81 8.12 5.38
CA ASN A 200 12.63 8.94 5.62
C ASN A 200 11.94 9.46 4.35
N SER A 201 11.68 8.56 3.39
CA SER A 201 11.10 8.95 2.11
C SER A 201 10.15 7.90 1.57
N PHE A 202 9.19 8.36 0.77
CA PHE A 202 8.46 7.48 -0.12
C PHE A 202 9.34 7.09 -1.31
N CYS A 203 9.12 5.89 -1.81
CA CYS A 203 9.77 5.34 -2.99
C CYS A 203 8.74 4.63 -3.86
N TRP A 204 8.94 4.68 -5.17
CA TRP A 204 8.34 3.71 -6.07
C TRP A 204 9.08 2.38 -5.90
N LEU A 205 8.39 1.38 -5.36
CA LEU A 205 8.86 0.01 -5.33
C LEU A 205 8.49 -0.65 -6.67
N VAL A 206 9.49 -0.99 -7.46
CA VAL A 206 9.35 -1.79 -8.70
C VAL A 206 9.84 -3.20 -8.43
N LYS A 207 8.97 -4.19 -8.60
CA LYS A 207 9.31 -5.60 -8.42
C LYS A 207 9.58 -6.28 -9.75
N GLU A 208 10.66 -7.05 -9.82
CA GLU A 208 10.90 -7.98 -10.91
C GLU A 208 9.87 -9.12 -10.93
N LYS A 209 9.32 -9.39 -12.12
CA LYS A 209 8.47 -10.54 -12.37
C LYS A 209 9.26 -11.83 -12.24
N ARG A 210 8.83 -12.66 -11.30
CA ARG A 210 9.35 -14.01 -11.11
C ARG A 210 9.27 -14.82 -12.41
N LYS A 211 10.35 -15.54 -12.74
CA LYS A 211 10.37 -16.49 -13.86
C LYS A 211 9.35 -17.61 -13.64
N GLN A 212 8.69 -18.03 -14.72
CA GLN A 212 7.72 -19.11 -14.67
C GLN A 212 8.40 -20.42 -14.25
N VAL A 213 7.75 -21.19 -13.37
CA VAL A 213 8.26 -22.49 -12.93
C VAL A 213 8.00 -23.50 -14.04
N GLU A 214 9.08 -24.07 -14.59
CA GLU A 214 9.00 -25.02 -15.72
C GLU A 214 8.79 -26.48 -15.29
N LYS A 215 9.02 -26.81 -14.02
CA LYS A 215 8.97 -28.20 -13.51
C LYS A 215 8.00 -28.34 -12.34
N LEU A 216 7.31 -29.47 -12.29
CA LEU A 216 6.49 -29.85 -11.13
C LEU A 216 7.36 -30.00 -9.88
N GLY A 217 6.79 -29.68 -8.73
CA GLY A 217 7.46 -29.73 -7.43
C GLY A 217 7.77 -28.35 -6.87
N VAL A 218 8.70 -28.32 -5.93
CA VAL A 218 9.09 -27.14 -5.17
C VAL A 218 10.22 -26.43 -5.92
N SER A 219 10.04 -25.14 -6.22
CA SER A 219 11.05 -24.30 -6.86
C SER A 219 11.29 -23.05 -6.05
N GLU A 220 12.55 -22.79 -5.72
CA GLU A 220 12.96 -21.54 -5.09
C GLU A 220 13.04 -20.42 -6.13
N TYR A 221 12.79 -19.19 -5.69
CA TYR A 221 12.97 -18.00 -6.51
C TYR A 221 13.68 -16.91 -5.71
N SER A 222 14.34 -16.02 -6.45
CA SER A 222 14.93 -14.79 -5.95
C SER A 222 14.63 -13.70 -6.97
N VAL A 223 13.98 -12.62 -6.54
CA VAL A 223 13.66 -11.47 -7.38
C VAL A 223 14.17 -10.20 -6.73
N ASP A 224 14.59 -9.24 -7.56
CA ASP A 224 15.05 -7.95 -7.09
C ASP A 224 13.85 -6.98 -6.89
N LEU A 225 13.92 -6.22 -5.81
CA LEU A 225 12.99 -5.16 -5.42
C LEU A 225 13.75 -3.83 -5.50
N PHE A 226 13.38 -2.97 -6.44
CA PHE A 226 14.03 -1.68 -6.67
C PHE A 226 13.20 -0.58 -6.01
N TYR A 227 13.80 0.19 -5.12
CA TYR A 227 13.17 1.34 -4.49
C TYR A 227 13.76 2.62 -5.09
N VAL A 228 12.93 3.32 -5.87
CA VAL A 228 13.29 4.59 -6.50
C VAL A 228 12.68 5.73 -5.71
N ASN A 229 13.50 6.65 -5.22
CA ASN A 229 13.03 7.80 -4.45
C ASN A 229 12.03 8.63 -5.27
N VAL A 230 10.87 8.95 -4.69
CA VAL A 230 9.84 9.71 -5.41
C VAL A 230 10.20 11.17 -5.65
N ILE A 231 11.22 11.72 -5.00
CA ILE A 231 11.66 13.11 -5.20
C ILE A 231 12.86 13.15 -6.14
N THR A 232 13.90 12.36 -5.86
CA THR A 232 15.17 12.43 -6.60
C THR A 232 15.21 11.54 -7.84
N ASN A 233 14.28 10.59 -7.95
CA ASN A 233 14.26 9.55 -8.99
C ASN A 233 15.55 8.69 -9.04
N GLU A 234 16.27 8.62 -7.91
CA GLU A 234 17.43 7.75 -7.74
C GLU A 234 17.05 6.40 -7.13
N ILE A 235 17.77 5.35 -7.51
CA ILE A 235 17.61 4.02 -6.90
C ILE A 235 18.33 4.06 -5.55
N GLU A 236 17.57 4.19 -4.47
CA GLU A 236 18.10 4.30 -3.10
C GLU A 236 18.50 2.94 -2.56
N LEU A 237 17.73 1.91 -2.92
CA LEU A 237 17.85 0.59 -2.33
C LEU A 237 17.42 -0.49 -3.31
N ILE A 238 18.17 -1.58 -3.32
CA ILE A 238 17.74 -2.82 -3.98
C ILE A 238 17.78 -3.94 -2.95
N LYS A 239 16.63 -4.57 -2.73
CA LYS A 239 16.48 -5.74 -1.85
C LYS A 239 16.23 -6.98 -2.68
N LYS A 240 16.63 -8.14 -2.14
CA LYS A 240 16.24 -9.44 -2.68
C LYS A 240 15.07 -10.01 -1.91
N GLU A 241 14.02 -10.38 -2.62
CA GLU A 241 12.96 -11.23 -2.08
C GLU A 241 13.23 -12.67 -2.51
N ASN A 242 13.38 -13.55 -1.53
CA ASN A 242 13.52 -14.98 -1.76
C ASN A 242 12.23 -15.69 -1.33
N GLY A 243 11.86 -16.74 -2.05
CA GLY A 243 10.70 -17.53 -1.68
C GLY A 243 10.67 -18.86 -2.39
N THR A 244 9.56 -19.57 -2.22
CA THR A 244 9.37 -20.91 -2.75
C THR A 244 7.99 -21.02 -3.37
N VAL A 245 7.89 -21.64 -4.53
CA VAL A 245 6.61 -21.94 -5.20
C VAL A 245 6.49 -23.43 -5.47
N ILE A 246 5.31 -23.96 -5.22
CA ILE A 246 4.96 -25.36 -5.46
C ILE A 246 4.12 -25.42 -6.72
N ALA A 247 4.64 -26.07 -7.76
CA ALA A 247 3.91 -26.36 -8.98
C ALA A 247 3.31 -27.78 -8.89
N CYS A 248 1.98 -27.87 -8.80
CA CYS A 248 1.24 -29.13 -8.75
C CYS A 248 0.46 -29.38 -10.05
N SER A 249 0.46 -30.62 -10.55
CA SER A 249 -0.43 -31.04 -11.63
C SER A 249 -1.74 -31.57 -11.05
N TYR A 250 -2.88 -30.98 -11.41
CA TYR A 250 -4.18 -31.61 -11.19
C TYR A 250 -4.40 -32.72 -12.23
N LYS A 251 -4.40 -33.99 -11.80
CA LYS A 251 -4.97 -35.07 -12.61
C LYS A 251 -6.49 -35.01 -12.46
N LEU A 252 -7.19 -34.53 -13.49
CA LEU A 252 -8.63 -34.74 -13.63
C LEU A 252 -8.87 -36.24 -13.81
N THR A 253 -9.18 -36.96 -12.73
CA THR A 253 -9.77 -38.28 -12.84
C THR A 253 -11.17 -38.13 -13.43
N LYS A 254 -11.30 -38.36 -14.74
CA LYS A 254 -12.61 -38.64 -15.36
C LYS A 254 -13.20 -39.82 -14.59
N LYS A 255 -14.29 -39.58 -13.85
CA LYS A 255 -15.19 -40.67 -13.44
C LYS A 255 -15.69 -41.32 -14.74
N THR A 256 -15.19 -42.48 -15.07
CA THR A 256 -15.93 -43.42 -15.92
C THR A 256 -17.22 -43.73 -15.16
N LYS A 257 -18.36 -43.35 -15.75
CA LYS A 257 -19.66 -43.87 -15.32
C LYS A 257 -19.68 -45.33 -15.73
N ASP A 258 -19.69 -46.22 -14.74
CA ASP A 258 -20.25 -47.56 -14.88
C ASP A 258 -21.79 -47.47 -14.94
#